data_AF-A0A1C7M0H6-F1
#
_entry.id   AF-A0A1C7M0H6-F1
#
_cell.length_a   1.000
_cell.length_b   1.000
_cell.length_c   1.000
_cell.angle_alpha   90.00
_cell.angle_beta   90.00
_cell.angle_gamma   90.00
#
_symmetry.space_group_name_H-M   'P 1'
#
loop_
_entity.id
_entity.type
_entity.pdbx_description
1 polymer ?
#
loop_
_entity_poly.entity_id
_entity_poly.type
_entity_poly.pdbx_seq_one_letter_code
_entity_poly.pdbx_strand_id
1 'polypeptide(L)'
;MVRNSHERSPTPDGDAEPAVLLKRLKVSHTSDASTDPIPHFATDLFSPANIHRLHAEYDVSSPFKHALVEKLFQDDLLKRVKDEALAELNFTEKETDIYKVYQTGDLASLSFLTEAQIALLPTS
;
A
#
# COMPACT_ATOMS: atom_id res chain seq x y z
N MET A 1 -40.85 14.69 6.82
CA MET A 1 -39.53 14.28 7.35
C MET A 1 -38.65 13.96 6.15
N VAL A 2 -37.86 14.93 5.70
CA VAL A 2 -37.16 14.90 4.40
C VAL A 2 -35.80 14.24 4.59
N ARG A 3 -35.51 13.19 3.81
CA ARG A 3 -34.21 12.50 3.78
C ARG A 3 -33.33 13.24 2.78
N ASN A 4 -32.32 13.96 3.27
CA ASN A 4 -31.35 14.68 2.43
C ASN A 4 -30.24 13.71 2.02
N SER A 5 -30.46 12.93 0.95
CA SER A 5 -29.39 12.19 0.28
C SER A 5 -28.52 13.17 -0.50
N HIS A 6 -27.30 13.40 -0.03
CA HIS A 6 -26.32 14.19 -0.79
C HIS A 6 -25.89 13.37 -2.02
N GLU A 7 -26.21 13.85 -3.21
CA GLU A 7 -25.68 13.29 -4.45
C GLU A 7 -24.18 13.55 -4.56
N ARG A 8 -23.46 12.56 -5.09
CA ARG A 8 -22.01 12.60 -5.27
C ARG A 8 -21.67 13.51 -6.45
N SER A 9 -20.69 14.40 -6.27
CA SER A 9 -20.23 15.32 -7.31
C SER A 9 -19.72 14.59 -8.56
N PRO A 10 -20.00 15.10 -9.78
CA PRO A 10 -19.51 14.50 -11.01
C PRO A 10 -17.99 14.66 -11.16
N THR A 11 -17.34 13.63 -11.70
CA THR A 11 -15.93 13.66 -12.13
C THR A 11 -15.75 14.64 -13.29
N PRO A 12 -14.71 15.49 -13.29
CA PRO A 12 -14.49 16.43 -14.39
C PRO A 12 -13.87 15.72 -15.60
N ASP A 13 -14.53 15.85 -16.74
CA ASP A 13 -14.01 15.50 -18.07
C ASP A 13 -12.85 16.44 -18.47
N GLY A 14 -11.87 15.89 -19.19
CA GLY A 14 -10.66 16.58 -19.60
C GLY A 14 -10.89 17.66 -20.66
N ASP A 15 -10.28 18.83 -20.47
CA ASP A 15 -9.22 19.38 -21.33
C ASP A 15 -8.93 20.88 -21.03
N ALA A 16 -7.64 21.20 -20.84
CA ALA A 16 -6.94 22.51 -20.87
C ALA A 16 -7.31 23.57 -19.78
N GLU A 17 -6.42 24.20 -19.00
CA GLU A 17 -5.09 24.80 -19.25
C GLU A 17 -4.25 24.93 -17.94
N PRO A 18 -2.93 25.22 -18.01
CA PRO A 18 -1.96 24.94 -16.97
C PRO A 18 -1.55 26.18 -16.15
N ALA A 19 -1.58 26.08 -14.82
CA ALA A 19 -0.76 26.95 -13.96
C ALA A 19 -0.56 26.38 -12.55
N VAL A 20 0.68 25.94 -12.32
CA VAL A 20 1.46 26.17 -11.09
C VAL A 20 0.78 25.80 -9.78
N LEU A 21 1.08 24.60 -9.26
CA LEU A 21 1.31 24.41 -7.82
C LEU A 21 1.96 23.05 -7.55
N LEU A 22 3.06 23.13 -6.79
CA LEU A 22 3.83 22.06 -6.16
C LEU A 22 4.93 21.46 -7.05
N LYS A 23 6.11 22.07 -6.90
CA LYS A 23 7.43 21.48 -7.13
C LYS A 23 7.41 20.00 -6.74
N ARG A 24 7.27 19.10 -7.71
CA ARG A 24 7.58 17.68 -7.53
C ARG A 24 9.10 17.61 -7.43
N LEU A 25 9.60 17.61 -6.19
CA LEU A 25 10.93 17.12 -5.91
C LEU A 25 11.02 15.72 -6.52
N LYS A 26 12.01 15.57 -7.40
CA LYS A 26 12.35 14.30 -8.04
C LYS A 26 12.78 13.34 -6.93
N VAL A 27 11.88 12.45 -6.54
CA VAL A 27 12.18 11.33 -5.64
C VAL A 27 12.97 10.33 -6.47
N SER A 28 14.28 10.49 -6.48
CA SER A 28 15.19 9.43 -6.85
C SER A 28 15.29 8.48 -5.66
N HIS A 29 14.31 7.59 -5.53
CA HIS A 29 14.70 6.24 -5.13
C HIS A 29 15.54 5.73 -6.30
N THR A 30 16.84 5.60 -6.10
CA THR A 30 17.59 4.59 -6.83
C THR A 30 17.09 3.24 -6.31
N SER A 31 15.89 2.84 -6.71
CA SER A 31 15.65 1.42 -6.87
C SER A 31 16.69 0.97 -7.89
N ASP A 32 17.36 -0.14 -7.63
CA ASP A 32 18.05 -0.86 -8.69
C ASP A 32 17.01 -1.15 -9.78
N ALA A 33 16.97 -0.28 -10.79
CA ALA A 33 15.92 -0.19 -11.79
C ALA A 33 16.02 -1.29 -12.86
N SER A 34 16.58 -2.45 -12.49
CA SER A 34 16.92 -3.54 -13.40
C SER A 34 16.31 -4.90 -13.02
N THR A 35 15.69 -5.03 -11.84
CA THR A 35 15.12 -6.31 -11.40
C THR A 35 13.60 -6.34 -11.61
N ASP A 36 13.13 -7.35 -12.33
CA ASP A 36 11.72 -7.65 -12.50
C ASP A 36 11.08 -7.94 -11.11
N PRO A 37 10.05 -7.19 -10.67
CA PRO A 37 9.43 -7.40 -9.37
C PRO A 37 8.44 -8.57 -9.37
N ILE A 38 8.02 -9.08 -10.53
CA ILE A 38 7.03 -10.15 -10.68
C ILE A 38 7.35 -11.39 -9.83
N PRO A 39 8.61 -11.86 -9.70
CA PRO A 39 8.94 -13.04 -8.89
C PRO A 39 8.66 -12.90 -7.39
N HIS A 40 8.52 -11.68 -6.86
CA HIS A 40 8.22 -11.44 -5.45
C HIS A 40 6.73 -11.65 -5.12
N PHE A 41 5.86 -11.58 -6.13
CA PHE A 41 4.44 -11.82 -6.00
C PHE A 41 4.10 -13.30 -6.07
N ALA A 42 2.94 -13.69 -5.55
CA ALA A 42 2.46 -15.07 -5.67
C ALA A 42 2.34 -15.51 -7.13
N THR A 43 2.73 -16.74 -7.43
CA THR A 43 2.93 -17.27 -8.79
C THR A 43 1.74 -17.07 -9.74
N ASP A 44 0.52 -17.24 -9.24
CA ASP A 44 -0.70 -17.15 -10.05
C ASP A 44 -1.45 -15.83 -9.88
N LEU A 45 -0.86 -14.86 -9.16
CA LEU A 45 -1.53 -13.60 -8.81
C LEU A 45 -2.01 -12.86 -10.07
N PHE A 46 -1.15 -12.79 -11.09
CA PHE A 46 -1.41 -12.09 -12.35
C PHE A 46 -2.00 -12.99 -13.44
N SER A 47 -2.37 -14.23 -13.11
CA SER A 47 -3.04 -15.10 -14.08
C SER A 47 -4.41 -14.52 -14.47
N PRO A 48 -4.82 -14.60 -15.75
CA PRO A 48 -6.13 -14.09 -16.19
C PRO A 48 -7.30 -14.70 -15.40
N ALA A 49 -7.18 -15.96 -15.01
CA ALA A 49 -8.17 -16.65 -14.19
C ALA A 49 -8.32 -16.00 -12.81
N ASN A 50 -7.21 -15.70 -12.13
CA ASN A 50 -7.25 -15.04 -10.83
C ASN A 50 -7.78 -13.60 -10.93
N ILE A 51 -7.38 -12.86 -11.97
CA ILE A 51 -7.89 -11.51 -12.24
C ILE A 51 -9.41 -11.52 -12.43
N HIS A 52 -9.93 -12.41 -13.27
CA HIS A 52 -11.38 -12.52 -13.49
C HIS A 52 -12.13 -12.94 -12.22
N ARG A 53 -11.58 -13.86 -11.43
CA ARG A 53 -12.16 -14.26 -10.13
C ARG A 53 -12.27 -13.06 -9.19
N LEU A 54 -11.17 -12.32 -9.00
CA LEU A 54 -11.14 -11.14 -8.14
C LEU A 54 -12.11 -10.05 -8.62
N HIS A 55 -12.23 -9.85 -9.93
CA HIS A 55 -13.20 -8.92 -10.51
C HIS A 55 -14.65 -9.36 -10.22
N ALA A 56 -14.97 -10.63 -10.40
CA ALA A 56 -16.31 -11.15 -10.12
C ALA A 56 -16.66 -11.01 -8.62
N GLU A 57 -15.71 -11.31 -7.72
CA GLU A 57 -15.87 -11.13 -6.27
C GLU A 57 -16.10 -9.64 -5.93
N TYR A 58 -15.32 -8.75 -6.54
CA TYR A 58 -15.52 -7.31 -6.42
C TYR A 58 -16.92 -6.88 -6.86
N ASP A 59 -17.42 -7.40 -7.98
CA ASP A 59 -18.71 -7.04 -8.53
C ASP A 59 -19.89 -7.44 -7.64
N VAL A 60 -19.81 -8.59 -6.97
CA VAL A 60 -20.89 -9.06 -6.09
C VAL A 60 -20.72 -8.61 -4.64
N SER A 61 -19.57 -8.03 -4.29
CA SER A 61 -19.28 -7.62 -2.92
C SER A 61 -20.22 -6.53 -2.39
N SER A 62 -20.62 -6.69 -1.13
CA SER A 62 -21.52 -5.80 -0.40
C SER A 62 -21.13 -5.78 1.09
N PRO A 63 -21.51 -4.76 1.89
CA PRO A 63 -22.31 -3.58 1.54
C PRO A 63 -21.54 -2.50 0.76
N PHE A 64 -20.21 -2.64 0.66
CA PHE A 64 -19.34 -1.81 -0.16
C PHE A 64 -18.43 -2.70 -1.00
N LYS A 65 -17.90 -2.13 -2.08
CA LYS A 65 -17.08 -2.85 -3.05
C LYS A 65 -15.71 -3.21 -2.47
N HIS A 66 -15.35 -4.49 -2.49
CA HIS A 66 -14.07 -5.02 -2.01
C HIS A 66 -13.73 -6.36 -2.69
N ALA A 67 -12.45 -6.74 -2.70
CA ALA A 67 -11.98 -8.06 -3.11
C ALA A 67 -10.86 -8.52 -2.17
N LEU A 68 -10.76 -9.84 -1.95
CA LEU A 68 -9.74 -10.43 -1.08
C LEU A 68 -8.64 -11.11 -1.91
N VAL A 69 -7.41 -10.63 -1.76
CA VAL A 69 -6.22 -11.27 -2.31
C VAL A 69 -5.51 -12.04 -1.19
N GLU A 70 -5.79 -13.34 -1.08
CA GLU A 70 -5.26 -14.17 0.02
C GLU A 70 -3.73 -14.30 0.02
N LYS A 71 -3.13 -14.44 -1.17
CA LYS A 71 -1.69 -14.59 -1.35
C LYS A 71 -1.19 -13.53 -2.31
N LEU A 72 -0.65 -12.45 -1.74
CA LEU A 72 -0.10 -11.33 -2.52
C LEU A 72 1.37 -11.56 -2.87
N PHE A 73 2.18 -11.95 -1.88
CA PHE A 73 3.61 -12.14 -2.01
C PHE A 73 4.02 -13.60 -1.80
N GLN A 74 5.25 -13.92 -2.20
CA GLN A 74 5.88 -15.19 -1.86
C GLN A 74 6.02 -15.34 -0.33
N ASP A 75 5.69 -16.53 0.18
CA ASP A 75 5.65 -16.80 1.63
C ASP A 75 7.02 -16.61 2.31
N ASP A 76 8.10 -17.04 1.65
CA ASP A 76 9.47 -16.87 2.15
C ASP A 76 9.91 -15.40 2.21
N LEU A 77 9.39 -14.55 1.31
CA LEU A 77 9.62 -13.11 1.38
C LEU A 77 8.92 -12.52 2.60
N LEU A 78 7.64 -12.83 2.79
CA LEU A 78 6.84 -12.34 3.92
C LEU A 78 7.41 -12.78 5.27
N LYS A 79 7.88 -14.02 5.38
CA LYS A 79 8.52 -14.53 6.59
C LYS A 79 9.77 -13.72 6.95
N ARG A 80 10.65 -13.47 5.98
CA ARG A 80 11.87 -12.67 6.19
C ARG A 80 11.55 -11.24 6.60
N VAL A 81 10.62 -10.57 5.90
CA VAL A 81 10.17 -9.20 6.24
C VAL A 81 9.58 -9.16 7.65
N LYS A 82 8.77 -10.16 8.03
CA LYS A 82 8.18 -10.24 9.37
C LYS A 82 9.25 -10.45 10.45
N ASP A 83 10.22 -11.32 10.22
CA ASP A 83 11.31 -11.55 11.19
C ASP A 83 12.19 -10.30 11.34
N GLU A 84 12.49 -9.60 10.24
CA GLU A 84 13.22 -8.33 10.21
C GLU A 84 12.46 -7.22 10.95
N ALA A 85 11.15 -7.07 10.68
CA ALA A 85 10.29 -6.09 11.34
C ALA A 85 10.21 -6.29 12.85
N LEU A 86 10.21 -7.54 13.32
CA LEU A 86 10.19 -7.85 14.75
C LEU A 86 11.54 -7.61 15.43
N ALA A 87 12.65 -7.73 14.70
CA ALA A 87 14.00 -7.51 15.22
C ALA A 87 14.34 -6.02 15.30
N GLU A 88 14.00 -5.25 14.26
CA GLU A 88 14.56 -3.92 14.06
C GLU A 88 13.58 -2.78 14.38
N LEU A 89 12.27 -3.02 14.39
CA LEU A 89 11.29 -1.95 14.63
C LEU A 89 10.92 -1.81 16.11
N ASN A 90 10.91 -0.58 16.58
CA ASN A 90 10.43 -0.26 17.92
C ASN A 90 8.93 0.09 17.89
N PHE A 91 8.14 -0.63 18.69
CA PHE A 91 6.70 -0.45 18.80
C PHE A 91 6.36 0.37 20.05
N THR A 92 5.59 1.44 19.87
CA THR A 92 5.10 2.27 20.97
C THR A 92 3.58 2.22 21.02
N GLU A 93 3.02 2.06 22.23
CA GLU A 93 1.58 2.07 22.43
C GLU A 93 1.00 3.46 22.18
N LYS A 94 -0.09 3.51 21.43
CA LYS A 94 -0.85 4.72 21.15
C LYS A 94 -2.33 4.47 21.39
N GLU A 95 -2.88 5.25 22.31
CA GLU A 95 -4.28 5.21 22.70
C GLU A 95 -4.95 6.55 22.37
N THR A 96 -6.14 6.47 21.79
CA THR A 96 -7.01 7.59 21.45
C THR A 96 -8.44 7.26 21.87
N ASP A 97 -9.37 8.18 21.64
CA ASP A 97 -10.80 7.96 21.86
C ASP A 97 -11.41 6.87 20.98
N ILE A 98 -10.80 6.55 19.83
CA ILE A 98 -11.34 5.60 18.84
C ILE A 98 -10.48 4.35 18.60
N TYR A 99 -9.26 4.27 19.16
CA TYR A 99 -8.41 3.08 19.03
C TYR A 99 -7.30 3.01 20.08
N LYS A 100 -6.79 1.79 20.26
CA LYS A 100 -5.61 1.46 21.05
C LYS A 100 -4.75 0.45 20.29
N VAL A 101 -3.56 0.86 19.86
CA VAL A 101 -2.67 0.05 18.99
C VAL A 101 -1.20 0.24 19.36
N TYR A 102 -0.38 -0.75 19.01
CA TYR A 102 1.07 -0.59 18.97
C TYR A 102 1.48 -0.08 17.59
N GLN A 103 1.99 1.14 17.53
CA GLN A 103 2.40 1.79 16.29
C GLN A 103 3.93 1.88 16.23
N THR A 104 4.50 1.57 15.07
CA THR A 104 5.90 1.90 14.76
C THR A 104 5.98 3.33 14.22
N GLY A 105 6.79 4.19 14.83
CA GLY A 105 7.06 5.55 14.32
C GLY A 105 8.02 5.57 13.12
N ASP A 106 8.80 4.50 12.95
CA ASP A 106 9.93 4.46 12.01
C ASP A 106 9.50 4.19 10.56
N LEU A 107 8.42 3.43 10.33
CA LEU A 107 7.97 3.06 8.97
C LEU A 107 7.33 4.23 8.18
N ALA A 108 6.63 5.16 8.85
CA ALA A 108 6.17 6.39 8.19
C ALA A 108 7.32 7.39 7.98
N SER A 109 8.41 7.20 8.71
CA SER A 109 9.66 7.94 8.62
C SER A 109 10.70 7.23 7.75
N LEU A 110 10.33 6.23 6.93
CA LEU A 110 11.25 5.56 5.98
C LEU A 110 12.00 6.57 5.09
N SER A 111 11.35 7.70 4.75
CA SER A 111 11.94 8.84 4.05
C SER A 111 13.05 9.57 4.83
N PHE A 112 13.17 9.31 6.14
CA PHE A 112 14.12 9.89 7.09
C PHE A 112 15.00 8.83 7.77
N LEU A 113 14.89 7.54 7.38
CA LEU A 113 15.85 6.54 7.85
C LEU A 113 17.22 6.88 7.27
N THR A 114 18.22 6.87 8.15
CA THR A 114 19.61 6.98 7.73
C THR A 114 19.98 5.76 6.87
N GLU A 115 20.97 5.89 5.99
CA GLU A 115 21.48 4.74 5.19
C GLU A 115 21.85 3.55 6.07
N ALA A 116 22.34 3.81 7.31
CA ALA A 116 22.65 2.77 8.28
C ALA A 116 21.39 2.00 8.75
N GLN A 117 20.24 2.66 8.85
CA GLN A 117 18.97 2.02 9.25
C GLN A 117 18.29 1.32 8.08
N ILE A 118 18.40 1.85 6.86
CA ILE A 118 17.94 1.16 5.65
C ILE A 118 18.77 -0.12 5.42
N ALA A 119 20.06 -0.09 5.72
CA ALA A 119 20.92 -1.27 5.64
C ALA A 119 20.50 -2.40 6.62
N LEU A 120 19.79 -2.07 7.71
CA LEU A 120 19.19 -3.06 8.62
C LEU A 120 17.93 -3.69 8.04
N LEU A 121 17.37 -3.11 6.97
CA LEU A 121 16.16 -3.57 6.31
C LEU A 121 16.39 -4.08 4.87
N PRO A 122 17.26 -5.09 4.65
CA PRO A 122 17.73 -5.49 3.32
C PRO A 122 16.68 -6.23 2.47
N THR A 123 15.52 -6.56 3.04
CA THR A 123 14.44 -7.22 2.29
C THR A 123 13.50 -6.25 1.56
N SER A 124 13.78 -4.94 1.65
CA SER A 124 13.06 -3.84 1.01
C SER A 124 13.37 -3.68 -0.49
#